data_AF-A0AAN8WKM7-F1
#
_entry.id   AF-A0AAN8WKM7-F1
#
_cell.length_a   1.000
_cell.length_b   1.000
_cell.length_c   1.000
_cell.angle_alpha   90.00
_cell.angle_beta   90.00
_cell.angle_gamma   90.00
#
_symmetry.space_group_name_H-M   'P 1'
#
loop_
_entity.id
_entity.type
_entity.pdbx_description
1 polymer ?
#
loop_
_entity_poly.entity_id
_entity_poly.type
_entity_poly.pdbx_seq_one_letter_code
_entity_poly.pdbx_strand_id
1 'polypeptide(L)'
;AAGELGIAVCNVPGYGVEEVADTTMCLILNLYRRTYWLANMVREGKKFTGPEQVREAAQGCARIRDDTLGIVGLGRIGSAVALRAKAFGFNVTFYDPYLSDGIEKSLGLTRVYTLQ
;
A
#
# COMPACT_ATOMS: atom_id res chain seq x y z
N ALA A 1 -10.94 15.04 -27.80
CA ALA A 1 -9.63 15.03 -28.48
C ALA A 1 -9.45 13.81 -29.41
N ALA A 2 -8.82 12.70 -29.00
CA ALA A 2 -8.52 11.58 -29.94
C ALA A 2 -9.75 10.97 -30.62
N GLY A 3 -10.84 10.75 -29.87
CA GLY A 3 -12.09 10.22 -30.41
C GLY A 3 -12.79 11.15 -31.42
N GLU A 4 -12.67 12.47 -31.26
CA GLU A 4 -13.19 13.46 -32.22
C GLU A 4 -12.43 13.42 -33.55
N LEU A 5 -11.17 12.98 -33.52
CA LEU A 5 -10.33 12.77 -34.69
C LEU A 5 -10.45 11.36 -35.28
N GLY A 6 -11.34 10.52 -34.74
CA GLY A 6 -11.50 9.12 -35.18
C GLY A 6 -10.31 8.21 -34.83
N ILE A 7 -9.49 8.59 -33.85
CA ILE A 7 -8.32 7.81 -33.42
C ILE A 7 -8.69 6.95 -32.21
N ALA A 8 -8.59 5.63 -32.36
CA ALA A 8 -8.82 4.69 -31.27
C ALA A 8 -7.66 4.74 -30.24
N VAL A 9 -8.01 4.67 -28.95
CA VAL A 9 -7.05 4.61 -27.84
C VAL A 9 -7.28 3.32 -27.07
N CYS A 10 -6.20 2.57 -26.82
CA CYS A 10 -6.23 1.30 -26.13
C CYS A 10 -5.21 1.26 -25.00
N ASN A 11 -5.46 0.39 -24.02
CA ASN A 11 -4.49 0.01 -22.99
C ASN A 11 -4.47 -1.52 -22.85
N VAL A 12 -3.56 -2.03 -22.01
CA VAL A 12 -3.50 -3.45 -21.64
C VAL A 12 -3.97 -3.61 -20.20
N PRO A 13 -5.30 -3.68 -19.96
CA PRO A 13 -5.82 -3.80 -18.61
C PRO A 13 -5.38 -5.13 -18.00
N GLY A 14 -4.85 -5.11 -16.78
CA GLY A 14 -4.41 -6.30 -16.06
C GLY A 14 -2.90 -6.56 -16.13
N TYR A 15 -2.15 -5.83 -16.97
CA TYR A 15 -0.69 -5.90 -16.95
C TYR A 15 -0.15 -5.34 -15.62
N GLY A 16 0.72 -6.09 -14.94
CA GLY A 16 1.45 -5.63 -13.76
C GLY A 16 0.62 -5.52 -12.47
N VAL A 17 -0.60 -6.09 -12.41
CA VAL A 17 -1.48 -5.90 -11.24
C VAL A 17 -0.83 -6.39 -9.95
N GLU A 18 -0.28 -7.59 -9.97
CA GLU A 18 0.34 -8.22 -8.80
C GLU A 18 1.69 -7.57 -8.50
N GLU A 19 2.50 -7.27 -9.52
CA GLU A 19 3.81 -6.62 -9.38
C GLU A 19 3.70 -5.22 -8.76
N VAL A 20 2.69 -4.45 -9.20
CA VAL A 20 2.43 -3.13 -8.61
C VAL A 20 1.92 -3.29 -7.18
N ALA A 21 1.01 -4.24 -6.91
CA ALA A 21 0.52 -4.49 -5.55
C ALA A 21 1.64 -4.94 -4.59
N ASP A 22 2.54 -5.81 -5.03
CA ASP A 22 3.71 -6.24 -4.27
C ASP A 22 4.66 -5.08 -3.98
N THR A 23 4.91 -4.23 -4.98
CA THR A 23 5.72 -3.03 -4.82
C THR A 23 5.07 -2.04 -3.84
N THR A 24 3.75 -1.84 -3.92
CA THR A 24 3.01 -1.01 -2.95
C THR A 24 3.15 -1.56 -1.53
N MET A 25 2.98 -2.87 -1.33
CA MET A 25 3.20 -3.48 -0.01
C MET A 25 4.65 -3.34 0.47
N CYS A 26 5.63 -3.50 -0.43
CA CYS A 26 7.05 -3.27 -0.11
C CYS A 26 7.30 -1.84 0.38
N LEU A 27 6.69 -0.84 -0.27
CA LEU A 27 6.80 0.55 0.15
C LEU A 27 6.14 0.80 1.51
N ILE A 28 4.92 0.28 1.72
CA ILE A 28 4.23 0.36 3.03
C ILE A 28 5.10 -0.25 4.12
N LEU A 29 5.61 -1.47 3.93
CA LEU A 29 6.47 -2.14 4.90
C LEU A 29 7.77 -1.38 5.15
N ASN A 30 8.36 -0.77 4.11
CA ASN A 30 9.52 0.09 4.27
C ASN A 30 9.22 1.29 5.18
N LEU A 31 8.02 1.89 5.11
CA LEU A 31 7.64 2.98 6.03
C LEU A 31 7.54 2.47 7.48
N TYR A 32 6.83 1.36 7.71
CA TYR A 32 6.60 0.80 9.05
C TYR A 32 7.86 0.23 9.71
N ARG A 33 8.74 -0.39 8.92
CA ARG A 33 9.92 -1.14 9.39
C ARG A 33 11.24 -0.41 9.19
N ARG A 34 11.19 0.70 8.45
CA ARG A 34 12.32 1.58 8.13
C ARG A 34 13.53 0.87 7.51
N THR A 35 13.30 -0.26 6.84
CA THR A 35 14.34 -1.17 6.35
C THR A 35 15.29 -0.49 5.38
N TYR A 36 14.78 0.34 4.46
CA TYR A 36 15.61 1.12 3.54
C TYR A 36 16.56 2.10 4.27
N TRP A 37 16.04 2.88 5.22
CA TRP A 37 16.87 3.85 5.95
C TRP A 37 17.92 3.16 6.84
N LEU A 38 17.55 2.08 7.52
CA LEU A 38 18.48 1.31 8.34
C LEU A 38 19.61 0.71 7.47
N ALA A 39 19.27 0.16 6.30
CA ALA A 39 20.27 -0.35 5.36
C ALA A 39 21.20 0.76 4.85
N ASN A 40 20.66 1.94 4.55
CA ASN A 40 21.48 3.09 4.13
C ASN A 40 22.43 3.57 5.24
N MET A 41 21.99 3.62 6.50
CA MET A 41 22.86 4.01 7.61
C MET A 41 24.07 3.08 7.73
N VAL A 42 23.86 1.77 7.62
CA VAL A 42 24.96 0.78 7.64
C VAL A 42 25.89 0.98 6.45
N ARG A 43 25.33 1.18 5.25
CA ARG A 43 26.11 1.47 4.04
C ARG A 43 26.94 2.74 4.17
N GLU A 44 26.45 3.75 4.87
CA GLU A 44 27.13 5.02 5.17
C GLU A 44 28.14 4.90 6.32
N GLY A 45 28.34 3.70 6.87
CA GLY A 45 29.37 3.42 7.87
C GLY A 45 28.90 3.54 9.32
N LYS A 46 27.59 3.72 9.57
CA LYS A 46 27.04 3.65 10.94
C LYS A 46 27.26 2.24 11.48
N LYS A 47 27.94 2.15 12.62
CA LYS A 47 28.10 0.92 13.39
C LYS A 47 27.14 0.92 14.56
N PHE A 48 26.45 -0.19 14.75
CA PHE A 48 25.58 -0.43 15.91
C PHE A 48 26.32 -1.34 16.88
N THR A 49 26.83 -0.79 17.99
CA THR A 49 27.62 -1.52 18.99
C THR A 49 26.79 -1.96 20.20
N GLY A 50 25.50 -1.64 20.23
CA GLY A 50 24.59 -2.01 21.31
C GLY A 50 23.12 -1.75 20.98
N PRO A 51 22.20 -2.32 21.79
CA PRO A 51 20.76 -2.28 21.52
C PRO A 51 20.16 -0.86 21.53
N GLU A 52 20.68 0.06 22.35
CA GLU A 52 20.18 1.44 22.40
C GLU A 52 20.41 2.20 21.09
N GLN A 53 21.55 2.01 20.44
CA GLN A 53 21.84 2.65 19.15
C GLN A 53 20.94 2.11 18.04
N VAL A 54 20.59 0.82 18.08
CA VAL A 54 19.63 0.22 17.15
C VAL A 54 18.24 0.81 17.38
N ARG A 55 17.83 0.95 18.64
CA ARG A 55 16.54 1.53 19.02
C ARG A 55 16.41 2.99 18.56
N GLU A 56 17.47 3.78 18.73
CA GLU A 56 17.53 5.16 18.26
C GLU A 56 17.43 5.25 16.73
N ALA A 57 18.21 4.45 15.98
CA ALA A 57 18.15 4.46 14.52
C ALA A 57 16.82 3.93 13.96
N ALA A 58 16.19 2.98 14.66
CA ALA A 58 14.88 2.43 14.32
C ALA A 58 13.73 3.26 14.91
N GLN A 59 13.99 4.45 15.46
CA GLN A 59 12.94 5.32 15.95
C GLN A 59 11.92 5.62 14.83
N GLY A 60 10.64 5.50 15.16
CA GLY A 60 9.54 5.60 14.20
C GLY A 60 9.13 4.27 13.57
N CYS A 61 9.85 3.16 13.80
CA CYS A 61 9.31 1.85 13.49
C CYS A 61 8.03 1.59 14.30
N ALA A 62 6.98 1.13 13.62
CA ALA A 62 5.67 0.94 14.22
C ALA A 62 5.21 -0.52 14.10
N ARG A 63 4.27 -0.89 14.98
CA ARG A 63 3.52 -2.14 14.87
C ARG A 63 2.43 -1.95 13.81
N ILE A 64 2.30 -2.92 12.89
CA ILE A 64 1.31 -2.89 11.82
C ILE A 64 -0.07 -3.39 12.28
N ARG A 65 -0.10 -4.45 13.10
CA ARG A 65 -1.35 -5.09 13.50
C ARG A 65 -2.30 -4.07 14.14
N ASP A 66 -3.55 -4.13 13.71
CA ASP A 66 -4.67 -3.27 14.11
C ASP A 66 -4.59 -1.83 13.59
N ASP A 67 -3.53 -1.45 12.86
CA ASP A 67 -3.46 -0.14 12.21
C ASP A 67 -4.37 -0.07 10.98
N THR A 68 -4.78 1.13 10.58
CA THR A 68 -5.74 1.33 9.50
C THR A 68 -5.04 1.70 8.19
N LEU A 69 -5.22 0.88 7.15
CA LEU A 69 -4.75 1.19 5.80
C LEU A 69 -5.93 1.68 4.94
N GLY A 70 -5.91 2.96 4.59
CA GLY A 70 -6.87 3.56 3.67
C GLY A 70 -6.44 3.45 2.20
N ILE A 71 -7.31 2.91 1.36
CA ILE A 71 -7.09 2.77 -0.09
C ILE A 71 -8.03 3.71 -0.85
N VAL A 72 -7.47 4.56 -1.71
CA VAL A 72 -8.26 5.42 -2.61
C VAL A 72 -8.26 4.80 -4.01
N GLY A 73 -9.44 4.36 -4.45
CA GLY A 73 -9.64 3.57 -5.67
C GLY A 73 -9.46 2.07 -5.43
N LEU A 74 -10.56 1.32 -5.47
CA LEU A 74 -10.57 -0.13 -5.23
C LEU A 74 -10.74 -0.92 -6.52
N GLY A 75 -9.90 -0.61 -7.51
CA GLY A 75 -9.79 -1.38 -8.75
C GLY A 75 -9.01 -2.69 -8.57
N ARG A 76 -8.44 -3.21 -9.67
CA ARG A 76 -7.66 -4.46 -9.68
C ARG A 76 -6.48 -4.42 -8.70
N ILE A 77 -5.66 -3.37 -8.77
CA ILE A 77 -4.48 -3.20 -7.92
C ILE A 77 -4.90 -2.92 -6.46
N GLY A 78 -5.84 -2.01 -6.23
CA GLY A 78 -6.33 -1.68 -4.87
C GLY A 78 -6.87 -2.91 -4.14
N SER A 79 -7.61 -3.77 -4.85
CA SER A 79 -8.11 -5.04 -4.31
C SER A 79 -6.96 -6.01 -3.99
N ALA A 80 -5.96 -6.14 -4.88
CA ALA A 80 -4.80 -7.00 -4.66
C ALA A 80 -3.94 -6.54 -3.46
N VAL A 81 -3.79 -5.23 -3.27
CA VAL A 81 -3.13 -4.63 -2.09
C VAL A 81 -3.95 -4.91 -0.83
N ALA A 82 -5.27 -4.69 -0.86
CA ALA A 82 -6.16 -4.91 0.29
C ALA A 82 -6.05 -6.34 0.83
N LEU A 83 -6.10 -7.35 -0.05
CA LEU A 83 -6.00 -8.76 0.34
C LEU A 83 -4.66 -9.09 1.02
N ARG A 84 -3.55 -8.57 0.49
CA ARG A 84 -2.22 -8.73 1.11
C ARG A 84 -2.12 -8.03 2.44
N ALA A 85 -2.60 -6.79 2.53
CA ALA A 85 -2.55 -5.99 3.75
C ALA A 85 -3.28 -6.67 4.93
N LYS A 86 -4.41 -7.35 4.66
CA LYS A 86 -5.12 -8.12 5.69
C LYS A 86 -4.26 -9.21 6.32
N ALA A 87 -3.37 -9.85 5.56
CA ALA A 87 -2.46 -10.87 6.09
C ALA A 87 -1.43 -10.30 7.10
N PHE A 88 -1.10 -9.01 6.97
CA PHE A 88 -0.25 -8.31 7.95
C PHE A 88 -1.03 -7.79 9.18
N GLY A 89 -2.36 -7.93 9.18
CA GLY A 89 -3.24 -7.51 10.27
C GLY A 89 -3.70 -6.06 10.19
N PHE A 90 -3.67 -5.44 9.00
CA PHE A 90 -4.27 -4.13 8.80
C PHE A 90 -5.80 -4.19 8.86
N ASN A 91 -6.40 -3.16 9.45
CA ASN A 91 -7.79 -2.78 9.24
C ASN A 91 -7.88 -2.02 7.91
N VAL A 92 -8.36 -2.68 6.85
CA VAL A 92 -8.39 -2.08 5.52
C VAL A 92 -9.70 -1.33 5.28
N THR A 93 -9.57 -0.03 5.01
CA THR A 93 -10.66 0.85 4.58
C THR A 93 -10.43 1.29 3.14
N PHE A 94 -11.49 1.62 2.40
CA PHE A 94 -11.34 2.17 1.07
C PHE A 94 -12.40 3.20 0.71
N TYR A 95 -12.03 4.10 -0.20
CA TYR A 95 -12.91 5.06 -0.86
C TYR A 95 -12.83 4.84 -2.37
N ASP A 96 -13.98 4.59 -3.01
CA ASP A 96 -14.12 4.58 -4.46
C ASP A 96 -15.56 4.99 -4.82
N PRO A 97 -15.79 6.16 -5.43
CA PRO A 97 -17.14 6.65 -5.70
C PRO A 97 -17.79 6.00 -6.93
N TYR A 98 -17.04 5.22 -7.73
CA TYR A 98 -17.52 4.69 -9.01
C TYR A 98 -17.89 3.20 -8.96
N LEU A 99 -17.61 2.52 -7.84
CA LEU A 99 -17.99 1.13 -7.63
C LEU A 99 -19.44 0.98 -7.17
N SER A 100 -20.12 -0.04 -7.66
CA SER A 100 -21.40 -0.46 -7.12
C SER A 100 -21.25 -0.99 -5.69
N ASP A 101 -22.31 -0.87 -4.89
CA ASP A 101 -22.34 -1.39 -3.52
C ASP A 101 -22.17 -2.92 -3.48
N GLY A 102 -21.64 -3.43 -2.37
CA GLY A 102 -21.52 -4.85 -2.06
C GLY A 102 -20.11 -5.43 -2.20
N ILE A 103 -19.20 -4.80 -2.93
CA ILE A 103 -17.80 -5.26 -3.06
C ILE A 103 -17.10 -5.30 -1.69
N GLU A 104 -17.39 -4.31 -0.84
CA GLU A 104 -16.87 -4.23 0.52
C GLU A 104 -17.23 -5.46 1.36
N LYS A 105 -18.43 -6.03 1.16
CA LYS A 105 -18.88 -7.23 1.86
C LYS A 105 -18.14 -8.48 1.35
N SER A 106 -18.02 -8.63 0.03
CA SER A 106 -17.34 -9.76 -0.60
C SER A 106 -15.86 -9.86 -0.21
N LEU A 107 -15.17 -8.72 -0.10
CA LEU A 107 -13.75 -8.66 0.29
C LEU A 107 -13.53 -8.51 1.80
N GLY A 108 -14.60 -8.30 2.57
CA GLY A 108 -14.56 -8.02 4.01
C GLY A 108 -13.70 -6.80 4.32
N LEU A 109 -13.98 -5.68 3.65
CA LEU A 109 -13.34 -4.38 3.80
C LEU A 109 -14.35 -3.36 4.32
N THR A 110 -13.88 -2.24 4.85
CA THR A 110 -14.76 -1.13 5.23
C THR A 110 -14.77 -0.07 4.14
N ARG A 111 -15.92 0.24 3.55
CA ARG A 111 -16.07 1.32 2.58
C ARG A 111 -16.39 2.64 3.29
N VAL A 112 -15.73 3.71 2.90
CA VAL A 112 -16.11 5.08 3.23
C VAL A 112 -16.58 5.79 1.96
N TYR A 113 -17.46 6.78 2.11
CA TYR A 113 -18.13 7.46 0.99
C TYR A 113 -17.64 8.90 0.77
N THR A 114 -16.73 9.37 1.60
CA THR A 114 -16.06 10.66 1.49
C THR A 114 -14.56 10.49 1.64
N LEU A 115 -13.78 11.41 1.04
CA LEU A 115 -12.33 11.49 1.25
C LEU A 115 -11.96 12.35 2.48
N GLN A 116 -12.90 13.19 2.92
CA GLN A 116 -12.79 14.00 4.15
C GLN A 116 -13.07 13.16 5.39
#